data_AF-A0A5C8FSG9-F1
#
_entry.id   AF-A0A5C8FSG9-F1
#
_cell.length_a   1.000
_cell.length_b   1.000
_cell.length_c   1.000
_cell.angle_alpha   90.00
_cell.angle_beta   90.00
_cell.angle_gamma   90.00
#
_symmetry.space_group_name_H-M   'P 1'
#
loop_
_entity.id
_entity.type
_entity.pdbx_description
1 polymer ?
#
loop_
_entity_poly.entity_id
_entity_poly.type
_entity_poly.pdbx_seq_one_letter_code
_entity_poly.pdbx_strand_id
1 'polypeptide(L)'
;MNIDIGKFAGFCDGVKYAVENTFSQAAKSENEIYVDGHLIHNPQTLDMLENSGVHTYEDKEDMSILNGKTVIIRAHGVSPSRREALSKHAKKLVNLTCKYVAKTQGLVKKYSLLGYRIIVIGNPNHPEIIGVCGFADDVFVIYKDADLDNLPNNEKKTLIVAQTTLQKDIFYNFVSKIKEKYKTSEIIIKDTICEATEQRQNEILDIAKRNDVVLVIGGSESSNTKNLYKIASEIKPSFYVEYKEDLDNLDLSSYKNIGIMAGASTPDWLIEEVAQTIKDKYASNVSNFFSKIFDFLNYGYIFFSIGAFLMSYAIYDILSQEFQYQIGIITASYYLYTSLSNGYSNYAIRISDKKRFAFYNKYKLFFMFIIFISCASMFYFSYKMSIGILMLTILSSLLGIGYNMSFKNKSKFDNSLFFKLFKKLIPFKAIVISVAVTILLNGSIFILNRNIIKEKFFAYLFSASIVFIFMFIRQALIEIKFSQSDKIAGAVTLTAYIEPKKLAILTGILPIVPILFMFIGIIMHQFSLSNNIKYLIPIVYSSIVSFIAMRRNAITISRHLFSFLIDSPLYILFLTALI
;
A
#
# COMPACT_ATOMS: atom_id res chain seq x y z
N MET A 1 16.65 20.38 -3.68
CA MET A 1 17.05 19.30 -2.74
C MET A 1 16.55 17.99 -3.29
N ASN A 2 17.43 17.00 -3.43
CA ASN A 2 17.12 15.68 -3.96
C ASN A 2 16.81 14.74 -2.79
N ILE A 3 15.72 13.97 -2.91
CA ILE A 3 15.36 12.95 -1.92
C ILE A 3 15.46 11.59 -2.59
N ASP A 4 16.21 10.72 -1.94
CA ASP A 4 16.55 9.40 -2.39
C ASP A 4 16.10 8.36 -1.35
N ILE A 5 15.01 7.65 -1.64
CA ILE A 5 14.40 6.70 -0.71
C ILE A 5 14.90 5.29 -1.03
N GLY A 6 15.42 4.58 -0.04
CA GLY A 6 15.83 3.19 -0.17
C GLY A 6 14.68 2.29 -0.62
N LYS A 7 14.97 1.36 -1.53
CA LYS A 7 14.03 0.39 -2.10
C LYS A 7 13.45 -0.55 -1.04
N PHE A 8 14.21 -0.88 -0.01
CA PHE A 8 13.83 -1.74 1.11
C PHE A 8 13.41 -0.92 2.36
N ALA A 9 13.21 0.39 2.24
CA ALA A 9 12.65 1.20 3.31
C ALA A 9 11.20 0.76 3.61
N GLY A 10 10.87 0.62 4.90
CA GLY A 10 9.52 0.34 5.37
C GLY A 10 9.28 -1.13 5.72
N PHE A 11 8.02 -1.58 5.73
CA PHE A 11 7.65 -2.92 6.20
C PHE A 11 8.40 -4.05 5.50
N CYS A 12 8.92 -5.01 6.27
CA CYS A 12 9.31 -6.31 5.72
C CYS A 12 8.09 -7.23 5.57
N ASP A 13 8.20 -8.31 4.80
CA ASP A 13 7.08 -9.23 4.56
C ASP A 13 6.50 -9.82 5.85
N GLY A 14 7.33 -10.09 6.86
CA GLY A 14 6.88 -10.61 8.16
C GLY A 14 6.04 -9.60 8.93
N VAL A 15 6.50 -8.34 8.99
CA VAL A 15 5.74 -7.24 9.63
C VAL A 15 4.47 -6.94 8.85
N LYS A 16 4.57 -6.82 7.53
CA LYS A 16 3.41 -6.58 6.66
C LYS A 16 2.34 -7.65 6.86
N TYR A 17 2.74 -8.92 6.88
CA TYR A 17 1.84 -10.03 7.16
C TYR A 17 1.17 -9.89 8.53
N ALA A 18 1.92 -9.62 9.59
CA ALA A 18 1.39 -9.51 10.94
C ALA A 18 0.39 -8.34 11.08
N VAL A 19 0.75 -7.17 10.55
CA VAL A 19 -0.09 -5.96 10.59
C VAL A 19 -1.38 -6.17 9.77
N GLU A 20 -1.27 -6.56 8.50
CA GLU A 20 -2.44 -6.75 7.63
C GLU A 20 -3.40 -7.83 8.16
N ASN A 21 -2.88 -8.94 8.70
CA ASN A 21 -3.73 -9.98 9.27
C ASN A 21 -4.40 -9.52 10.56
N THR A 22 -3.73 -8.71 11.38
CA THR A 22 -4.33 -8.16 12.61
C THR A 22 -5.52 -7.26 12.28
N PHE A 23 -5.36 -6.31 11.34
CA PHE A 23 -6.47 -5.50 10.85
C PHE A 23 -7.59 -6.34 10.23
N SER A 24 -7.24 -7.40 9.50
CA SER A 24 -8.23 -8.33 8.94
C SER A 24 -9.02 -9.10 10.00
N GLN A 25 -8.37 -9.50 11.11
CA GLN A 25 -9.08 -10.11 12.24
C GLN A 25 -9.99 -9.09 12.91
N ALA A 26 -9.50 -7.87 13.15
CA ALA A 26 -10.28 -6.79 13.77
C ALA A 26 -11.54 -6.48 12.97
N ALA A 27 -11.44 -6.35 11.65
CA ALA A 27 -12.57 -6.07 10.77
C ALA A 27 -13.64 -7.19 10.74
N LYS A 28 -13.29 -8.41 11.15
CA LYS A 28 -14.19 -9.58 11.16
C LYS A 28 -14.72 -9.93 12.55
N SER A 29 -14.13 -9.37 13.60
CA SER A 29 -14.45 -9.70 14.98
C SER A 29 -15.56 -8.80 15.50
N GLU A 30 -16.55 -9.38 16.18
CA GLU A 30 -17.51 -8.61 16.99
C GLU A 30 -16.98 -8.40 18.43
N ASN A 31 -15.86 -9.04 18.79
CA ASN A 31 -15.23 -8.95 20.11
C ASN A 31 -13.89 -8.21 20.04
N GLU A 32 -13.47 -7.62 21.16
CA GLU A 32 -12.12 -7.11 21.37
C GLU A 32 -11.06 -8.17 21.05
N ILE A 33 -9.98 -7.72 20.44
CA ILE A 33 -8.81 -8.53 20.11
C ILE A 33 -7.67 -8.07 20.99
N TYR A 34 -6.91 -9.02 21.53
CA TYR A 34 -5.69 -8.73 22.28
C TYR A 34 -4.47 -9.24 21.53
N VAL A 35 -3.38 -8.49 21.54
CA VAL A 35 -2.06 -8.91 21.07
C VAL A 35 -1.16 -9.13 22.28
N ASP A 36 -0.47 -10.27 22.32
CA ASP A 36 0.50 -10.59 23.37
C ASP A 36 1.76 -9.71 23.24
N GLY A 37 1.78 -8.60 23.99
CA GLY A 37 2.70 -7.47 23.85
C GLY A 37 2.56 -6.73 22.52
N HIS A 38 3.44 -5.75 22.27
CA HIS A 38 3.42 -4.99 21.02
C HIS A 38 3.53 -5.90 19.79
N LEU A 39 2.58 -5.77 18.85
CA LEU A 39 2.58 -6.52 17.60
C LEU A 39 3.90 -6.32 16.83
N ILE A 40 4.32 -5.05 16.76
CA ILE A 40 5.57 -4.54 16.18
C ILE A 40 6.06 -3.34 16.98
N HIS A 41 7.33 -2.97 16.82
CA HIS A 41 7.91 -1.76 17.43
C HIS A 41 7.72 -0.54 16.50
N ASN A 42 6.49 -0.03 16.43
CA ASN A 42 6.18 1.24 15.76
C ASN A 42 4.93 1.88 16.40
N PRO A 43 5.07 3.02 17.11
CA PRO A 43 3.99 3.59 17.92
C PRO A 43 2.78 3.98 17.07
N GLN A 44 3.00 4.56 15.89
CA GLN A 44 1.89 5.00 15.05
C GLN A 44 1.04 3.83 14.55
N THR A 45 1.64 2.68 14.24
CA THR A 45 0.88 1.49 13.86
C THR A 45 0.12 0.90 15.05
N LEU A 46 0.69 0.96 16.26
CA LEU A 46 0.01 0.52 17.48
C LEU A 46 -1.21 1.41 17.79
N ASP A 47 -1.09 2.73 17.67
CA ASP A 47 -2.21 3.65 17.84
C ASP A 47 -3.37 3.34 16.87
N MET A 48 -3.04 2.95 15.63
CA MET A 48 -4.04 2.60 14.63
C MET A 48 -4.76 1.28 14.92
N LEU A 49 -4.03 0.31 15.49
CA LEU A 49 -4.58 -0.96 15.95
C LEU A 49 -5.54 -0.73 17.13
N GLU A 50 -5.14 0.08 18.11
CA GLU A 50 -5.95 0.47 19.25
C GLU A 50 -7.27 1.12 18.80
N ASN A 51 -7.18 2.10 17.88
CA ASN A 51 -8.35 2.76 17.27
C ASN A 51 -9.24 1.81 16.44
N SER A 52 -8.77 0.61 16.15
CA SER A 52 -9.50 -0.44 15.42
C SER A 52 -10.03 -1.54 16.35
N GLY A 53 -9.94 -1.37 17.67
CA GLY A 53 -10.42 -2.34 18.67
C GLY A 53 -9.45 -3.50 18.94
N VAL A 54 -8.17 -3.28 18.68
CA VAL A 54 -7.09 -4.23 18.97
C VAL A 54 -6.23 -3.68 20.08
N HIS A 55 -6.28 -4.33 21.24
CA HIS A 55 -5.56 -3.92 22.45
C HIS A 55 -4.24 -4.67 22.60
N THR A 56 -3.26 -4.03 23.23
CA THR A 56 -2.03 -4.70 23.67
C THR A 56 -2.26 -5.31 25.05
N TYR A 57 -1.94 -6.60 25.21
CA TYR A 57 -1.89 -7.28 26.50
C TYR A 57 -0.44 -7.27 27.00
N GLU A 58 -0.20 -6.64 28.16
CA GLU A 58 1.10 -6.64 28.82
C GLU A 58 1.25 -7.81 29.81
N ASP A 59 2.46 -8.34 29.98
CA ASP A 59 2.73 -9.52 30.82
C ASP A 59 2.31 -9.38 32.29
N LYS A 60 2.17 -8.15 32.78
CA LYS A 60 1.76 -7.81 34.15
C LYS A 60 0.24 -7.86 34.37
N GLU A 61 -0.55 -7.92 33.31
CA GLU A 61 -2.01 -7.96 33.39
C GLU A 61 -2.51 -9.37 33.68
N ASP A 62 -3.68 -9.47 34.33
CA ASP A 62 -4.31 -10.76 34.59
C ASP A 62 -4.74 -11.43 33.27
N MET A 63 -4.31 -12.68 33.04
CA MET A 63 -4.69 -13.44 31.85
C MET A 63 -6.21 -13.67 31.75
N SER A 64 -6.96 -13.52 32.84
CA SER A 64 -8.42 -13.66 32.84
C SER A 64 -9.12 -12.67 31.89
N ILE A 65 -8.49 -11.53 31.57
CA ILE A 65 -9.04 -10.57 30.59
C ILE A 65 -9.15 -11.16 29.17
N LEU A 66 -8.32 -12.17 28.89
CA LEU A 66 -8.27 -12.83 27.58
C LEU A 66 -9.40 -13.87 27.40
N ASN A 67 -10.15 -14.17 28.47
CA ASN A 67 -11.21 -15.17 28.46
C ASN A 67 -12.30 -14.85 27.43
N GLY A 68 -12.56 -15.79 26.52
CA GLY A 68 -13.58 -15.61 25.48
C GLY A 68 -13.16 -14.72 24.31
N LYS A 69 -11.94 -14.14 24.34
CA LYS A 69 -11.43 -13.19 23.34
C LYS A 69 -10.57 -13.87 22.28
N THR A 70 -10.32 -13.15 21.18
CA THR A 70 -9.28 -13.54 20.21
C THR A 70 -7.95 -12.97 20.66
N VAL A 71 -6.93 -13.81 20.75
CA VAL A 71 -5.57 -13.43 21.13
C VAL A 71 -4.62 -13.66 19.97
N ILE A 72 -3.76 -12.68 19.70
CA ILE A 72 -2.78 -12.69 18.62
C ILE A 72 -1.38 -12.82 19.21
N ILE A 73 -0.61 -13.78 18.72
CA ILE A 73 0.83 -13.87 18.98
C ILE A 73 1.56 -12.93 18.02
N ARG A 74 2.35 -12.00 18.57
CA ARG A 74 3.15 -11.00 17.84
C ARG A 74 4.17 -11.60 16.86
N ALA A 75 4.66 -10.76 15.94
CA ALA A 75 5.60 -11.17 14.89
C ALA A 75 6.93 -11.76 15.42
N HIS A 76 7.35 -11.32 16.62
CA HIS A 76 8.53 -11.78 17.33
C HIS A 76 8.39 -13.21 17.89
N GLY A 77 7.18 -13.78 17.88
CA GLY A 77 6.90 -15.07 18.48
C GLY A 77 6.94 -15.06 20.01
N VAL A 78 6.64 -16.22 20.58
CA VAL A 78 6.58 -16.48 22.03
C VAL A 78 7.14 -17.86 22.34
N SER A 79 7.48 -18.11 23.61
CA SER A 79 7.91 -19.42 24.07
C SER A 79 6.78 -20.46 24.02
N PRO A 80 7.08 -21.77 24.02
CA PRO A 80 6.08 -22.84 24.12
C PRO A 80 5.19 -22.70 25.37
N SER A 81 5.78 -22.39 26.52
CA SER A 81 5.05 -22.22 27.79
C SER A 81 4.10 -21.03 27.74
N ARG A 82 4.54 -19.89 27.19
CA ARG A 82 3.67 -18.71 27.01
C ARG A 82 2.53 -19.01 26.05
N ARG A 83 2.81 -19.70 24.93
CA ARG A 83 1.78 -20.12 23.98
C ARG A 83 0.72 -21.01 24.62
N GLU A 84 1.13 -21.95 25.47
CA GLU A 84 0.20 -22.82 26.20
C GLU A 84 -0.67 -22.00 27.16
N ALA A 85 -0.08 -21.07 27.92
CA ALA A 85 -0.81 -20.20 28.85
C ALA A 85 -1.86 -19.34 28.13
N LEU A 86 -1.51 -18.75 26.98
CA LEU A 86 -2.46 -17.99 26.15
C LEU A 86 -3.60 -18.88 25.64
N SER A 87 -3.30 -20.11 25.21
CA SER A 87 -4.30 -21.04 24.67
C SER A 87 -5.35 -21.50 25.68
N LYS A 88 -5.02 -21.46 26.98
CA LYS A 88 -5.95 -21.82 28.07
C LYS A 88 -7.03 -20.76 28.31
N HIS A 89 -6.75 -19.49 27.97
CA HIS A 89 -7.66 -18.37 28.20
C HIS A 89 -8.33 -17.88 26.90
N ALA A 90 -7.60 -17.90 25.78
CA ALA A 90 -8.09 -17.40 24.50
C ALA A 90 -9.18 -18.31 23.92
N LYS A 91 -10.29 -17.73 23.44
CA LYS A 91 -11.27 -18.45 22.61
C LYS A 91 -10.67 -18.84 21.25
N LYS A 92 -9.81 -17.96 20.71
CA LYS A 92 -9.12 -18.17 19.44
C LYS A 92 -7.72 -17.59 19.55
N LEU A 93 -6.72 -18.44 19.34
CA LEU A 93 -5.32 -18.03 19.29
C LEU A 93 -4.85 -17.95 17.83
N VAL A 94 -4.45 -16.76 17.40
CA VAL A 94 -3.94 -16.49 16.05
C VAL A 94 -2.44 -16.30 16.12
N ASN A 95 -1.67 -17.16 15.46
CA ASN A 95 -0.21 -17.05 15.47
C ASN A 95 0.29 -16.25 14.26
N LEU A 96 0.82 -15.05 14.50
CA LEU A 96 1.42 -14.20 13.47
C LEU A 96 2.95 -14.13 13.56
N THR A 97 3.59 -15.10 14.24
CA THR A 97 5.06 -15.22 14.29
C THR A 97 5.64 -15.20 12.88
N CYS A 98 6.65 -14.37 12.66
CA CYS A 98 7.36 -14.27 11.40
C CYS A 98 7.97 -15.64 11.01
N LYS A 99 7.86 -16.03 9.74
CA LYS A 99 8.38 -17.32 9.24
C LYS A 99 9.88 -17.53 9.52
N TYR A 100 10.68 -16.46 9.54
CA TYR A 100 12.11 -16.54 9.84
C TYR A 100 12.37 -16.79 11.34
N VAL A 101 11.59 -16.14 12.21
CA VAL A 101 11.62 -16.40 13.65
C VAL A 101 11.18 -17.84 13.95
N ALA A 102 10.08 -18.28 13.36
CA ALA A 102 9.58 -19.65 13.51
C ALA A 102 10.61 -20.69 13.04
N LYS A 103 11.39 -20.39 11.99
CA LYS A 103 12.50 -21.23 11.54
C LYS A 103 13.61 -21.32 12.59
N THR A 104 14.00 -20.20 13.21
CA THR A 104 14.98 -20.18 14.30
C THR A 104 14.50 -20.98 15.51
N GLN A 105 13.24 -20.79 15.93
CA GLN A 105 12.61 -21.56 17.01
C GLN A 105 12.62 -23.07 16.70
N GLY A 106 12.32 -23.45 15.46
CA GLY A 106 12.37 -24.84 14.99
C GLY A 106 13.78 -25.44 15.00
N LEU A 107 14.80 -24.65 14.63
CA LEU A 107 16.21 -25.06 14.72
C LEU A 107 16.62 -25.30 16.17
N VAL A 108 16.35 -24.33 17.05
CA VAL A 108 16.67 -24.43 18.49
C VAL A 108 16.01 -25.67 19.10
N LYS A 109 14.71 -25.86 18.86
CA LYS A 109 13.99 -27.07 19.32
C LYS A 109 14.64 -28.36 18.83
N LYS A 110 14.96 -28.45 17.53
CA LYS A 110 15.56 -29.64 16.92
C LYS A 110 16.90 -29.97 17.58
N TYR A 111 17.80 -29.00 17.70
CA TYR A 111 19.14 -29.24 18.22
C TYR A 111 19.15 -29.45 19.73
N SER A 112 18.25 -28.81 20.48
CA SER A 112 18.04 -29.10 21.90
C SER A 112 17.66 -30.57 22.11
N LEU A 113 16.74 -31.11 21.29
CA LEU A 113 16.36 -32.53 21.34
C LEU A 113 17.50 -33.48 20.96
N LEU A 114 18.47 -33.01 20.17
CA LEU A 114 19.68 -33.76 19.83
C LEU A 114 20.78 -33.62 20.90
N GLY A 115 20.50 -32.98 22.03
CA GLY A 115 21.43 -32.81 23.14
C GLY A 115 22.49 -31.73 22.91
N TYR A 116 22.28 -30.79 21.98
CA TYR A 116 23.19 -29.67 21.77
C TYR A 116 22.96 -28.58 22.83
N ARG A 117 24.04 -27.93 23.26
CA ARG A 117 23.97 -26.61 23.89
C ARG A 117 23.56 -25.57 22.85
N ILE A 118 22.69 -24.64 23.23
CA ILE A 118 22.25 -23.56 22.35
C ILE A 118 22.91 -22.26 22.79
N ILE A 119 23.56 -21.57 21.85
CA ILE A 119 24.05 -20.21 22.06
C ILE A 119 23.30 -19.29 21.09
N VAL A 120 22.62 -18.30 21.64
CA VAL A 120 21.85 -17.31 20.90
C VAL A 120 22.57 -15.97 20.98
N ILE A 121 23.03 -15.44 19.86
CA ILE A 121 23.67 -14.12 19.81
C ILE A 121 22.58 -13.08 19.54
N GLY A 122 22.33 -12.18 20.49
CA GLY A 122 21.24 -11.23 20.43
C GLY A 122 20.96 -10.53 21.77
N ASN A 123 20.06 -9.55 21.77
CA ASN A 123 19.71 -8.84 23.00
C ASN A 123 18.83 -9.73 23.91
N PRO A 124 19.26 -10.07 25.14
CA PRO A 124 18.53 -10.96 26.04
C PRO A 124 17.14 -10.45 26.44
N ASN A 125 16.94 -9.13 26.42
CA ASN A 125 15.66 -8.51 26.78
C ASN A 125 14.70 -8.40 25.58
N HIS A 126 15.13 -8.79 24.38
CA HIS A 126 14.30 -8.66 23.19
C HIS A 126 13.25 -9.78 23.12
N PRO A 127 11.97 -9.47 22.81
CA PRO A 127 10.89 -10.45 22.69
C PRO A 127 11.22 -11.70 21.87
N GLU A 128 11.89 -11.51 20.73
CA GLU A 128 12.31 -12.62 19.86
C GLU A 128 13.26 -13.58 20.59
N ILE A 129 14.24 -13.04 21.34
CA ILE A 129 15.24 -13.86 22.02
C ILE A 129 14.60 -14.62 23.18
N ILE A 130 13.76 -13.97 23.98
CA ILE A 130 12.96 -14.63 25.02
C ILE A 130 12.14 -15.78 24.42
N GLY A 131 11.48 -15.53 23.29
CA GLY A 131 10.69 -16.53 22.57
C GLY A 131 11.53 -17.69 22.04
N VAL A 132 12.72 -17.43 21.48
CA VAL A 132 13.64 -18.45 20.96
C VAL A 132 14.24 -19.29 22.08
N CYS A 133 14.71 -18.67 23.16
CA CYS A 133 15.32 -19.34 24.31
C CYS A 133 14.36 -20.35 24.95
N GLY A 134 13.06 -20.07 24.99
CA GLY A 134 12.06 -20.99 25.55
C GLY A 134 11.90 -22.33 24.83
N PHE A 135 12.58 -22.57 23.70
CA PHE A 135 12.55 -23.86 22.99
C PHE A 135 13.67 -24.82 23.38
N ALA A 136 14.52 -24.45 24.35
CA ALA A 136 15.63 -25.26 24.83
C ALA A 136 15.91 -25.02 26.32
N ASP A 137 16.47 -26.03 27.00
CA ASP A 137 16.83 -25.93 28.42
C ASP A 137 18.29 -25.50 28.64
N ASP A 138 19.23 -26.04 27.86
CA ASP A 138 20.67 -25.68 27.89
C ASP A 138 20.96 -24.53 26.90
N VAL A 139 20.53 -23.32 27.25
CA VAL A 139 20.61 -22.12 26.40
C VAL A 139 21.37 -20.97 27.06
N PHE A 140 22.26 -20.33 26.30
CA PHE A 140 22.99 -19.13 26.70
C PHE A 140 22.78 -18.01 25.69
N VAL A 141 22.71 -16.77 26.18
CA VAL A 141 22.57 -15.57 25.34
C VAL A 141 23.84 -14.74 25.39
N ILE A 142 24.35 -14.33 24.24
CA ILE A 142 25.53 -13.46 24.10
C ILE A 142 25.12 -12.17 23.41
N TYR A 143 25.32 -11.03 24.09
CA TYR A 143 25.04 -9.70 23.57
C TYR A 143 26.27 -8.78 23.62
N LYS A 144 27.10 -8.94 24.65
CA LYS A 144 28.35 -8.20 24.88
C LYS A 144 29.48 -9.18 25.21
N ASP A 145 30.72 -8.70 25.13
CA ASP A 145 31.90 -9.53 25.38
C ASP A 145 31.93 -10.19 26.75
N ALA A 146 31.46 -9.49 27.80
CA ALA A 146 31.38 -10.03 29.16
C ALA A 146 30.43 -11.25 29.29
N ASP A 147 29.51 -11.46 28.33
CA ASP A 147 28.61 -12.61 28.38
C ASP A 147 29.34 -13.92 28.02
N LEU A 148 30.49 -13.84 27.35
CA LEU A 148 31.34 -15.00 27.02
C LEU A 148 31.88 -15.69 28.27
N ASP A 149 32.06 -14.94 29.35
CA ASP A 149 32.55 -15.45 30.63
C ASP A 149 31.53 -16.37 31.30
N ASN A 150 30.24 -16.18 31.03
CA ASN A 150 29.15 -17.01 31.54
C ASN A 150 29.01 -18.35 30.81
N LEU A 151 29.70 -18.53 29.68
CA LEU A 151 29.66 -19.79 28.94
C LEU A 151 30.39 -20.90 29.72
N PRO A 152 29.78 -22.07 29.91
CA PRO A 152 30.38 -23.16 30.68
C PRO A 152 31.69 -23.66 30.05
N ASN A 153 32.64 -24.09 30.88
CA ASN A 153 33.94 -24.58 30.40
C ASN A 153 33.91 -26.02 29.87
N ASN A 154 32.81 -26.75 30.07
CA ASN A 154 32.70 -28.12 29.57
C ASN A 154 32.42 -28.14 28.06
N GLU A 155 33.07 -29.08 27.38
CA GLU A 155 32.85 -29.35 25.97
C GLU A 155 31.51 -30.06 25.76
N LYS A 156 30.71 -29.52 24.85
CA LYS A 156 29.43 -30.08 24.43
C LYS A 156 29.15 -29.64 23.00
N LYS A 157 28.50 -30.51 22.23
CA LYS A 157 28.03 -30.14 20.89
C LYS A 157 27.18 -28.87 21.00
N THR A 158 27.47 -27.89 20.16
CA THR A 158 26.90 -26.53 20.31
C THR A 158 26.28 -26.05 19.02
N LEU A 159 25.04 -25.53 19.09
CA LEU A 159 24.41 -24.76 18.03
C LEU A 159 24.55 -23.28 18.33
N ILE A 160 25.03 -22.50 17.37
CA ILE A 160 25.03 -21.04 17.43
C ILE A 160 23.99 -20.50 16.45
N VAL A 161 23.07 -19.68 16.95
CA VAL A 161 22.07 -18.93 16.16
C VAL A 161 22.14 -17.44 16.48
N ALA A 162 21.56 -16.61 15.61
CA ALA A 162 21.48 -15.15 15.74
C ALA A 162 20.04 -14.65 15.91
N GLN A 163 19.88 -13.51 16.57
CA GLN A 163 18.68 -12.69 16.43
C GLN A 163 18.49 -12.29 14.95
N THR A 164 17.26 -12.35 14.44
CA THR A 164 16.97 -12.11 13.01
C THR A 164 17.31 -10.69 12.54
N THR A 165 17.41 -9.73 13.47
CA THR A 165 17.72 -8.31 13.23
C THR A 165 19.15 -7.92 13.59
N LEU A 166 20.02 -8.88 13.95
CA LEU A 166 21.42 -8.62 14.32
C LEU A 166 22.24 -8.16 13.10
N GLN A 167 23.34 -7.46 13.33
CA GLN A 167 24.34 -7.17 12.30
C GLN A 167 25.24 -8.39 12.08
N LYS A 168 25.55 -8.66 10.80
CA LYS A 168 26.33 -9.83 10.40
C LYS A 168 27.75 -9.84 10.98
N ASP A 169 28.41 -8.69 11.01
CA ASP A 169 29.78 -8.57 11.52
C ASP A 169 29.85 -8.85 13.03
N ILE A 170 28.85 -8.39 13.79
CA ILE A 170 28.73 -8.67 15.22
C ILE A 170 28.55 -10.18 15.46
N PHE A 171 27.69 -10.82 14.65
CA PHE A 171 27.48 -12.27 14.74
C PHE A 171 28.78 -13.04 14.52
N TYR A 172 29.50 -12.78 13.43
CA TYR A 172 30.73 -13.52 13.11
C TYR A 172 31.90 -13.22 14.06
N ASN A 173 31.94 -12.01 14.64
CA ASN A 173 32.89 -11.69 15.71
C ASN A 173 32.68 -12.61 16.93
N PHE A 174 31.45 -12.71 17.44
CA PHE A 174 31.15 -13.60 18.56
C PHE A 174 31.33 -15.08 18.21
N VAL A 175 30.93 -15.50 17.01
CA VAL A 175 31.18 -16.88 16.53
C VAL A 175 32.67 -17.22 16.58
N SER A 176 33.55 -16.29 16.21
CA SER A 176 35.00 -16.51 16.24
C SER A 176 35.51 -16.71 17.68
N LYS A 177 35.06 -15.86 18.62
CA LYS A 177 35.40 -15.97 20.05
C LYS A 177 34.87 -17.27 20.68
N ILE A 178 33.65 -17.68 20.32
CA ILE A 178 33.05 -18.94 20.82
C ILE A 178 33.80 -20.16 20.28
N LYS A 179 34.19 -20.14 19.00
CA LYS A 179 35.03 -21.19 18.40
C LYS A 179 36.37 -21.33 19.09
N GLU A 180 36.96 -20.21 19.51
CA GLU A 180 38.22 -20.21 20.25
C GLU A 180 38.06 -20.82 21.66
N LYS A 181 36.93 -20.56 22.33
CA LYS A 181 36.63 -21.16 23.65
C LYS A 181 36.33 -22.66 23.57
N TYR A 182 35.69 -23.12 22.48
CA TYR A 182 35.25 -24.51 22.29
C TYR A 182 35.96 -25.24 21.12
N LYS A 183 37.29 -25.09 21.01
CA LYS A 183 38.11 -25.57 19.86
C LYS A 183 37.91 -27.03 19.48
N THR A 184 37.60 -27.88 20.45
CA THR A 184 37.51 -29.35 20.38
C THR A 184 36.07 -29.86 20.30
N SER A 185 35.08 -28.99 20.50
CA SER A 185 33.66 -29.34 20.42
C SER A 185 33.13 -29.25 18.98
N GLU A 186 32.14 -30.09 18.66
CA GLU A 186 31.35 -29.93 17.43
C GLU A 186 30.49 -28.66 17.52
N ILE A 187 30.74 -27.69 16.64
CA ILE A 187 29.98 -26.43 16.58
C ILE A 187 29.24 -26.32 15.25
N ILE A 188 27.92 -26.23 15.32
CA ILE A 188 27.07 -25.93 14.19
C ILE A 188 26.70 -24.46 14.23
N ILE A 189 27.04 -23.73 13.18
CA ILE A 189 26.68 -22.32 13.03
C ILE A 189 25.51 -22.23 12.07
N LYS A 190 24.43 -21.59 12.50
CA LYS A 190 23.30 -21.21 11.64
C LYS A 190 23.14 -19.70 11.70
N ASP A 191 23.56 -19.05 10.63
CA ASP A 191 23.23 -17.63 10.42
C ASP A 191 21.72 -17.52 10.20
N THR A 192 21.02 -17.07 11.24
CA THR A 192 19.57 -16.89 11.26
C THR A 192 19.17 -15.42 11.11
N ILE A 193 20.11 -14.54 10.75
CA ILE A 193 19.80 -13.17 10.34
C ILE A 193 18.92 -13.25 9.09
N CYS A 194 17.81 -12.51 9.08
CA CYS A 194 16.88 -12.60 7.97
C CYS A 194 17.35 -11.78 6.77
N GLU A 195 17.04 -12.25 5.57
CA GLU A 195 17.39 -11.59 4.31
C GLU A 195 16.90 -10.13 4.26
N ALA A 196 15.73 -9.85 4.84
CA ALA A 196 15.16 -8.51 4.90
C ALA A 196 16.01 -7.54 5.75
N THR A 197 16.70 -8.04 6.79
CA THR A 197 17.66 -7.27 7.59
C THR A 197 18.92 -7.01 6.76
N GLU A 198 19.49 -8.05 6.15
CA GLU A 198 20.71 -7.93 5.34
C GLU A 198 20.52 -6.96 4.16
N GLN A 199 19.42 -7.07 3.43
CA GLN A 199 19.09 -6.18 2.32
C GLN A 199 19.04 -4.71 2.74
N ARG A 200 18.46 -4.42 3.91
CA ARG A 200 18.37 -3.05 4.44
C ARG A 200 19.72 -2.54 4.92
N GLN A 201 20.52 -3.39 5.58
CA GLN A 201 21.86 -3.04 6.04
C GLN A 201 22.80 -2.77 4.84
N ASN A 202 22.74 -3.58 3.80
CA ASN A 202 23.51 -3.34 2.58
C ASN A 202 23.04 -2.07 1.85
N GLU A 203 21.73 -1.88 1.73
CA GLU A 203 21.21 -0.70 1.04
C GLU A 203 21.50 0.61 1.79
N ILE A 204 21.46 0.61 3.13
CA ILE A 204 21.77 1.84 3.87
C ILE A 204 23.23 2.26 3.73
N LEU A 205 24.16 1.30 3.57
CA LEU A 205 25.56 1.60 3.23
C LEU A 205 25.64 2.32 1.88
N ASP A 206 24.92 1.84 0.87
CA ASP A 206 24.90 2.44 -0.46
C ASP A 206 24.22 3.82 -0.46
N ILE A 207 23.10 3.96 0.26
CA ILE A 207 22.39 5.23 0.49
C ILE A 207 23.33 6.24 1.16
N ALA A 208 24.04 5.84 2.22
CA ALA A 208 24.98 6.73 2.91
C ALA A 208 26.13 7.17 2.01
N LYS A 209 26.68 6.27 1.19
CA LYS A 209 27.79 6.62 0.28
C LYS A 209 27.41 7.65 -0.79
N ARG A 210 26.16 7.64 -1.27
CA ARG A 210 25.71 8.49 -2.40
C ARG A 210 24.90 9.73 -2.01
N ASN A 211 24.71 10.00 -0.71
CA ASN A 211 23.97 11.16 -0.21
C ASN A 211 24.82 11.99 0.78
N ASP A 212 24.41 13.24 1.01
CA ASP A 212 25.13 14.17 1.88
C ASP A 212 24.75 13.94 3.37
N VAL A 213 23.52 13.48 3.60
CA VAL A 213 22.94 13.17 4.90
C VAL A 213 21.97 11.99 4.77
N VAL A 214 21.81 11.20 5.83
CA VAL A 214 20.84 10.10 5.88
C VAL A 214 19.79 10.33 6.98
N LEU A 215 18.51 10.18 6.64
CA LEU A 215 17.43 10.11 7.62
C LEU A 215 17.00 8.65 7.78
N VAL A 216 16.98 8.17 9.02
CA VAL A 216 16.50 6.83 9.35
C VAL A 216 15.17 6.94 10.10
N ILE A 217 14.11 6.48 9.44
CA ILE A 217 12.74 6.62 9.92
C ILE A 217 12.27 5.35 10.65
N GLY A 218 11.84 5.46 11.89
CA GLY A 218 11.18 4.35 12.59
C GLY A 218 11.05 4.54 14.09
N GLY A 219 10.42 3.54 14.72
CA GLY A 219 10.14 3.57 16.16
C GLY A 219 11.41 3.41 17.00
N SER A 220 11.57 4.25 18.02
CA SER A 220 12.74 4.31 18.91
C SER A 220 13.02 3.01 19.65
N GLU A 221 12.08 2.08 19.75
CA GLU A 221 12.28 0.74 20.32
C GLU A 221 12.66 -0.34 19.29
N SER A 222 12.72 0.00 18.00
CA SER A 222 13.01 -0.95 16.93
C SER A 222 14.51 -1.23 16.79
N SER A 223 14.93 -2.45 17.16
CA SER A 223 16.32 -2.93 17.01
C SER A 223 16.86 -2.75 15.59
N ASN A 224 16.05 -3.08 14.58
CA ASN A 224 16.43 -2.89 13.17
C ASN A 224 16.66 -1.39 12.84
N THR A 225 15.79 -0.50 13.31
CA THR A 225 15.92 0.94 13.04
C THR A 225 17.17 1.53 13.71
N LYS A 226 17.44 1.16 14.97
CA LYS A 226 18.68 1.54 15.68
C LYS A 226 19.93 1.08 14.93
N ASN A 227 19.92 -0.16 14.44
CA ASN A 227 21.05 -0.73 13.69
C ASN A 227 21.29 0.02 12.37
N LEU A 228 20.23 0.35 11.64
CA LEU A 228 20.32 1.16 10.42
C LEU A 228 20.91 2.56 10.71
N TYR A 229 20.39 3.24 11.73
CA TYR A 229 20.92 4.54 12.15
C TYR A 229 22.40 4.48 12.52
N LYS A 230 22.82 3.46 13.28
CA LYS A 230 24.23 3.25 13.63
C LYS A 230 25.11 3.09 12.38
N ILE A 231 24.72 2.22 11.46
CA ILE A 231 25.48 1.96 10.22
C ILE A 231 25.62 3.24 9.39
N ALA A 232 24.54 4.01 9.22
CA ALA A 232 24.59 5.25 8.47
C ALA A 232 25.48 6.30 9.14
N SER A 233 25.39 6.42 10.47
CA SER A 233 26.14 7.41 11.27
C SER A 233 27.66 7.18 11.23
N GLU A 234 28.10 5.95 10.98
CA GLU A 234 29.53 5.62 10.79
C GLU A 234 30.08 6.15 9.45
N ILE A 235 29.22 6.52 8.49
CA ILE A 235 29.60 6.92 7.12
C ILE A 235 29.28 8.40 6.83
N LYS A 236 28.11 8.88 7.26
CA LYS A 236 27.61 10.23 6.99
C LYS A 236 26.87 10.82 8.19
N PRO A 237 26.73 12.16 8.26
CA PRO A 237 25.74 12.79 9.12
C PRO A 237 24.39 12.09 8.95
N SER A 238 23.82 11.64 10.06
CA SER A 238 22.59 10.86 10.04
C SER A 238 21.67 11.33 11.16
N PHE A 239 20.37 11.34 10.90
CA PHE A 239 19.35 11.72 11.88
C PHE A 239 18.31 10.62 12.03
N TYR A 240 17.89 10.42 13.28
CA TYR A 240 16.81 9.52 13.63
C TYR A 240 15.49 10.29 13.61
N VAL A 241 14.46 9.74 12.95
CA VAL A 241 13.15 10.39 12.79
C VAL A 241 12.07 9.39 13.17
N GLU A 242 11.39 9.58 14.30
CA GLU A 242 10.26 8.74 14.71
C GLU A 242 8.95 9.33 14.19
N TYR A 243 8.80 10.64 14.24
CA TYR A 243 7.63 11.41 13.79
C TYR A 243 8.02 12.51 12.80
N LYS A 244 7.05 13.06 12.05
CA LYS A 244 7.35 14.17 11.12
C LYS A 244 7.75 15.44 11.88
N GLU A 245 7.25 15.62 13.09
CA GLU A 245 7.50 16.76 13.97
C GLU A 245 8.99 16.82 14.37
N ASP A 246 9.69 15.68 14.35
CA ASP A 246 11.14 15.64 14.61
C ASP A 246 11.93 16.46 13.57
N LEU A 247 11.37 16.65 12.36
CA LEU A 247 11.97 17.47 11.30
C LEU A 247 12.02 18.96 11.64
N ASP A 248 11.21 19.43 12.60
CA ASP A 248 11.21 20.84 13.01
C ASP A 248 12.51 21.20 13.74
N ASN A 249 13.12 20.23 14.42
CA ASN A 249 14.39 20.37 15.12
C ASN A 249 15.61 20.14 14.23
N LEU A 250 15.42 19.79 12.95
CA LEU A 250 16.49 19.50 12.00
C LEU A 250 16.68 20.64 11.00
N ASP A 251 17.89 21.18 10.93
CA ASP A 251 18.34 22.02 9.83
C ASP A 251 19.04 21.16 8.78
N LEU A 252 18.37 20.99 7.64
CA LEU A 252 18.87 20.24 6.50
C LEU A 252 19.31 21.16 5.35
N SER A 253 19.27 22.48 5.54
CA SER A 253 19.47 23.47 4.46
C SER A 253 20.83 23.36 3.75
N SER A 254 21.85 22.87 4.45
CA SER A 254 23.21 22.69 3.94
C SER A 254 23.38 21.44 3.06
N TYR A 255 22.43 20.49 3.08
CA TYR A 255 22.51 19.22 2.35
C TYR A 255 21.76 19.29 1.02
N LYS A 256 22.36 18.83 -0.07
CA LYS A 256 21.71 18.82 -1.40
C LYS A 256 20.98 17.51 -1.66
N ASN A 257 21.59 16.39 -1.27
CA ASN A 257 21.09 15.04 -1.45
C ASN A 257 20.81 14.39 -0.10
N ILE A 258 19.54 14.05 0.14
CA ILE A 258 19.07 13.42 1.37
C ILE A 258 18.71 11.98 1.06
N GLY A 259 19.44 11.05 1.68
CA GLY A 259 19.08 9.65 1.71
C GLY A 259 18.02 9.38 2.77
N ILE A 260 16.99 8.62 2.45
CA ILE A 260 15.97 8.18 3.40
C ILE A 260 15.98 6.66 3.45
N MET A 261 16.15 6.11 4.63
CA MET A 261 15.94 4.70 4.92
C MET A 261 14.93 4.56 6.06
N ALA A 262 14.29 3.39 6.17
CA ALA A 262 13.33 3.16 7.25
C ALA A 262 13.42 1.75 7.81
N GLY A 263 13.06 1.64 9.09
CA GLY A 263 12.97 0.38 9.80
C GLY A 263 11.99 -0.61 9.17
N ALA A 264 12.22 -1.90 9.41
CA ALA A 264 11.33 -2.98 8.98
C ALA A 264 9.91 -2.90 9.59
N SER A 265 9.72 -2.06 10.62
CA SER A 265 8.45 -1.78 11.29
C SER A 265 7.85 -0.42 10.93
N THR A 266 8.41 0.31 9.97
CA THR A 266 7.92 1.65 9.58
C THR A 266 6.96 1.55 8.39
N PRO A 267 5.74 2.10 8.46
CA PRO A 267 4.79 2.03 7.35
C PRO A 267 5.13 3.01 6.22
N ASP A 268 4.70 2.68 4.99
CA ASP A 268 5.07 3.42 3.77
C ASP A 268 4.56 4.87 3.81
N TRP A 269 3.36 5.08 4.37
CA TRP A 269 2.75 6.40 4.46
C TRP A 269 3.56 7.37 5.34
N LEU A 270 4.28 6.87 6.36
CA LEU A 270 5.12 7.71 7.24
C LEU A 270 6.38 8.15 6.51
N ILE A 271 6.98 7.25 5.72
CA ILE A 271 8.15 7.53 4.89
C ILE A 271 7.80 8.60 3.85
N GLU A 272 6.65 8.44 3.18
CA GLU A 272 6.15 9.45 2.24
C GLU A 272 5.85 10.79 2.91
N GLU A 273 5.26 10.79 4.11
CA GLU A 273 4.93 12.01 4.87
C GLU A 273 6.21 12.78 5.23
N VAL A 274 7.24 12.10 5.73
CA VAL A 274 8.57 12.69 6.02
C VAL A 274 9.23 13.23 4.75
N ALA A 275 9.30 12.42 3.68
CA ALA A 275 9.91 12.81 2.42
C ALA A 275 9.22 14.04 1.80
N GLN A 276 7.88 14.09 1.84
CA GLN A 276 7.14 15.23 1.31
C GLN A 276 7.32 16.48 2.18
N THR A 277 7.37 16.33 3.51
CA THR A 277 7.58 17.46 4.43
C THR A 277 8.92 18.13 4.18
N ILE A 278 9.97 17.35 3.94
CA ILE A 278 11.30 17.88 3.58
C ILE A 278 11.25 18.62 2.24
N LYS A 279 10.60 18.04 1.22
CA LYS A 279 10.43 18.72 -0.08
C LYS A 279 9.72 20.05 0.06
N ASP A 280 8.63 20.10 0.83
CA ASP A 280 7.82 21.30 1.00
C ASP A 280 8.57 22.37 1.82
N LYS A 281 9.30 21.97 2.88
CA LYS A 281 10.07 22.87 3.77
C LYS A 281 11.24 23.55 3.05
N TYR A 282 11.94 22.84 2.16
CA TYR A 282 13.14 23.35 1.46
C TYR A 282 12.91 23.67 -0.03
N ALA A 283 11.65 23.68 -0.48
CA ALA A 283 11.32 24.13 -1.83
C ALA A 283 11.41 25.65 -1.96
N SER A 284 11.85 26.12 -3.13
CA SER A 284 11.82 27.56 -3.45
C SER A 284 10.38 28.08 -3.47
N ASN A 285 10.19 29.38 -3.22
CA ASN A 285 8.85 30.00 -3.25
C ASN A 285 8.11 29.73 -4.59
N VAL A 286 8.85 29.76 -5.70
CA VAL A 286 8.32 29.44 -7.04
C VAL A 286 7.87 27.98 -7.11
N SER A 287 8.72 27.04 -6.67
CA SER A 287 8.38 25.61 -6.66
C SER A 287 7.18 25.32 -5.76
N ASN A 288 7.12 25.95 -4.59
CA ASN A 288 6.00 25.85 -3.66
C ASN A 288 4.69 26.41 -4.24
N PHE A 289 4.75 27.50 -5.00
CA PHE A 289 3.58 28.04 -5.69
C PHE A 289 3.04 27.05 -6.73
N PHE A 290 3.90 26.51 -7.61
CA PHE A 290 3.49 25.51 -8.59
C PHE A 290 3.02 24.20 -7.96
N SER A 291 3.65 23.75 -6.87
CA SER A 291 3.21 22.55 -6.13
C SER A 291 1.82 22.73 -5.55
N LYS A 292 1.49 23.90 -4.99
CA LYS A 292 0.13 24.21 -4.50
C LYS A 292 -0.92 24.22 -5.62
N ILE A 293 -0.59 24.79 -6.78
CA ILE A 293 -1.47 24.73 -7.95
C ILE A 293 -1.67 23.28 -8.38
N PHE A 294 -0.60 22.51 -8.47
CA PHE A 294 -0.68 21.11 -8.85
C PHE A 294 -1.49 20.29 -7.85
N ASP A 295 -1.29 20.46 -6.55
CA ASP A 295 -2.10 19.86 -5.48
C ASP A 295 -3.58 20.20 -5.67
N PHE A 296 -3.90 21.44 -6.00
CA PHE A 296 -5.28 21.86 -6.26
C PHE A 296 -5.88 21.18 -7.49
N LEU A 297 -5.15 21.13 -8.61
CA LEU A 297 -5.61 20.48 -9.84
C LEU A 297 -5.74 18.96 -9.67
N ASN A 298 -4.82 18.34 -8.92
CA ASN A 298 -4.80 16.90 -8.69
C ASN A 298 -5.83 16.47 -7.63
N TYR A 299 -5.75 17.00 -6.40
CA TYR A 299 -6.69 16.65 -5.34
C TYR A 299 -8.12 17.11 -5.67
N GLY A 300 -8.25 18.20 -6.44
CA GLY A 300 -9.51 18.64 -7.03
C GLY A 300 -10.04 17.76 -8.16
N TYR A 301 -9.28 16.74 -8.62
CA TYR A 301 -9.58 15.90 -9.78
C TYR A 301 -9.83 16.67 -11.09
N ILE A 302 -9.30 17.88 -11.20
CA ILE A 302 -9.50 18.76 -12.37
C ILE A 302 -8.79 18.17 -13.59
N PHE A 303 -7.54 17.72 -13.45
CA PHE A 303 -6.83 17.04 -14.54
C PHE A 303 -7.57 15.78 -15.01
N PHE A 304 -8.09 14.99 -14.08
CA PHE A 304 -8.82 13.79 -14.45
C PHE A 304 -10.14 14.11 -15.17
N SER A 305 -10.88 15.13 -14.70
CA SER A 305 -12.12 15.60 -15.34
C SER A 305 -11.88 16.13 -16.76
N ILE A 306 -10.79 16.88 -16.98
CA ILE A 306 -10.41 17.36 -18.32
C ILE A 306 -10.07 16.16 -19.21
N GLY A 307 -9.25 15.22 -18.71
CA GLY A 307 -8.92 13.99 -19.43
C GLY A 307 -10.16 13.20 -19.83
N ALA A 308 -11.19 13.15 -18.99
CA ALA A 308 -12.45 12.48 -19.31
C ALA A 308 -13.27 13.18 -20.41
N PHE A 309 -13.29 14.52 -20.42
CA PHE A 309 -13.88 15.28 -21.53
C PHE A 309 -13.15 14.95 -22.84
N LEU A 310 -11.82 15.02 -22.83
CA LEU A 310 -10.96 14.78 -23.99
C LEU A 310 -11.04 13.33 -24.48
N MET A 311 -11.13 12.36 -23.58
CA MET A 311 -11.39 10.95 -23.92
C MET A 311 -12.73 10.82 -24.67
N SER A 312 -13.76 11.56 -24.25
CA SER A 312 -15.06 11.51 -24.93
C SER A 312 -14.91 11.88 -26.41
N TYR A 313 -14.13 12.91 -26.75
CA TYR A 313 -13.82 13.25 -28.14
C TYR A 313 -13.20 12.09 -28.91
N ALA A 314 -12.18 11.43 -28.34
CA ALA A 314 -11.54 10.28 -28.99
C ALA A 314 -12.51 9.11 -29.22
N ILE A 315 -13.46 8.88 -28.31
CA ILE A 315 -14.49 7.86 -28.50
C ILE A 315 -15.41 8.19 -29.68
N TYR A 316 -15.75 9.46 -29.88
CA TYR A 316 -16.52 9.89 -31.07
C TYR A 316 -15.71 9.72 -32.37
N ASP A 317 -14.41 10.03 -32.36
CA ASP A 317 -13.53 9.81 -33.52
C ASP A 317 -13.42 8.32 -33.90
N ILE A 318 -13.19 7.44 -32.93
CA ILE A 318 -13.17 5.98 -33.13
C ILE A 318 -14.46 5.48 -33.80
N LEU A 319 -15.60 6.03 -33.36
CA LEU A 319 -16.92 5.67 -33.87
C LEU A 319 -17.29 6.40 -35.17
N SER A 320 -16.43 7.31 -35.64
CA SER A 320 -16.66 8.22 -36.76
C SER A 320 -18.04 8.87 -36.66
N GLN A 321 -18.32 9.43 -35.48
CA GLN A 321 -19.52 10.22 -35.18
C GLN A 321 -19.14 11.67 -34.93
N GLU A 322 -20.04 12.60 -35.21
CA GLU A 322 -19.84 14.00 -34.88
C GLU A 322 -19.81 14.19 -33.36
N PHE A 323 -18.76 14.84 -32.86
CA PHE A 323 -18.56 15.01 -31.42
C PHE A 323 -19.66 15.88 -30.79
N GLN A 324 -20.39 15.28 -29.85
CA GLN A 324 -21.39 15.98 -29.05
C GLN A 324 -20.77 16.46 -27.73
N TYR A 325 -20.38 17.74 -27.67
CA TYR A 325 -19.67 18.31 -26.51
C TYR A 325 -20.45 18.16 -25.20
N GLN A 326 -21.78 18.12 -25.23
CA GLN A 326 -22.64 17.92 -24.06
C GLN A 326 -22.37 16.57 -23.38
N ILE A 327 -22.14 15.49 -24.15
CA ILE A 327 -21.75 14.18 -23.61
C ILE A 327 -20.37 14.26 -22.94
N GLY A 328 -19.45 15.03 -23.53
CA GLY A 328 -18.16 15.34 -22.90
C GLY A 328 -18.34 16.04 -21.55
N ILE A 329 -19.20 17.06 -21.47
CA ILE A 329 -19.48 17.79 -20.23
C ILE A 329 -20.12 16.87 -19.17
N ILE A 330 -21.10 16.04 -19.57
CA ILE A 330 -21.75 15.06 -18.69
C ILE A 330 -20.70 14.12 -18.10
N THR A 331 -19.83 13.56 -18.95
CA THR A 331 -18.78 12.61 -18.53
C THR A 331 -17.78 13.27 -17.58
N ALA A 332 -17.26 14.45 -17.91
CA ALA A 332 -16.35 15.20 -17.05
C ALA A 332 -16.98 15.55 -15.70
N SER A 333 -18.20 16.08 -15.72
CA SER A 333 -18.94 16.46 -14.52
C SER A 333 -19.25 15.27 -13.62
N TYR A 334 -19.60 14.12 -14.21
CA TYR A 334 -19.80 12.85 -13.49
C TYR A 334 -18.54 12.43 -12.73
N TYR A 335 -17.37 12.48 -13.36
CA TYR A 335 -16.11 12.13 -12.69
C TYR A 335 -15.74 13.09 -11.58
N LEU A 336 -15.90 14.39 -11.82
CA LEU A 336 -15.58 15.40 -10.82
C LEU A 336 -16.48 15.23 -9.59
N TYR A 337 -17.78 15.05 -9.82
CA TYR A 337 -18.78 14.76 -8.78
C TYR A 337 -18.43 13.48 -8.00
N THR A 338 -18.25 12.35 -8.67
CA THR A 338 -18.03 11.06 -8.00
C THR A 338 -16.68 11.00 -7.29
N SER A 339 -15.62 11.50 -7.91
CA SER A 339 -14.26 11.42 -7.35
C SER A 339 -14.09 12.32 -6.13
N LEU A 340 -14.64 13.54 -6.14
CA LEU A 340 -14.62 14.44 -4.98
C LEU A 340 -15.54 13.92 -3.87
N SER A 341 -16.73 13.42 -4.19
CA SER A 341 -17.63 12.82 -3.20
C SER A 341 -16.96 11.64 -2.48
N ASN A 342 -16.27 10.78 -3.23
CA ASN A 342 -15.45 9.70 -2.69
C ASN A 342 -14.30 10.20 -1.82
N GLY A 343 -13.72 11.36 -2.15
CA GLY A 343 -12.67 12.00 -1.38
C GLY A 343 -13.12 12.38 0.04
N TYR A 344 -14.36 12.86 0.19
CA TYR A 344 -14.92 13.31 1.47
C TYR A 344 -15.47 12.18 2.34
N SER A 345 -16.07 11.16 1.72
CA SER A 345 -16.68 10.02 2.43
C SER A 345 -15.65 9.02 2.96
N ASN A 346 -14.47 8.94 2.33
CA ASN A 346 -13.56 7.84 2.55
C ASN A 346 -12.65 8.06 3.77
N TYR A 347 -13.01 7.41 4.88
CA TYR A 347 -12.18 7.34 6.09
C TYR A 347 -10.75 6.86 5.80
N ALA A 348 -10.56 5.97 4.82
CA ALA A 348 -9.24 5.46 4.48
C ALA A 348 -8.28 6.56 4.03
N ILE A 349 -8.78 7.64 3.40
CA ILE A 349 -7.94 8.78 2.99
C ILE A 349 -7.31 9.49 4.19
N ARG A 350 -7.97 9.48 5.36
CA ARG A 350 -7.40 10.05 6.59
C ARG A 350 -6.11 9.36 6.99
N ILE A 351 -6.01 8.07 6.69
CA ILE A 351 -4.91 7.19 7.03
C ILE A 351 -3.89 7.13 5.88
N SER A 352 -4.36 6.97 4.65
CA SER A 352 -3.52 6.75 3.47
C SER A 352 -2.89 8.01 2.89
N ASP A 353 -3.56 9.17 3.01
CA ASP A 353 -3.09 10.43 2.45
C ASP A 353 -3.49 11.62 3.34
N LYS A 354 -2.80 11.78 4.48
CA LYS A 354 -3.02 12.87 5.44
C LYS A 354 -2.95 14.27 4.80
N LYS A 355 -2.02 14.49 3.84
CA LYS A 355 -1.88 15.78 3.13
C LYS A 355 -3.15 16.09 2.34
N ARG A 356 -3.64 15.11 1.57
CA ARG A 356 -4.91 15.23 0.84
C ARG A 356 -6.10 15.41 1.79
N PHE A 357 -6.15 14.69 2.90
CA PHE A 357 -7.21 14.86 3.89
C PHE A 357 -7.21 16.28 4.49
N ALA A 358 -6.05 16.78 4.90
CA ALA A 358 -5.89 18.16 5.38
C ALA A 358 -6.30 19.18 4.32
N PHE A 359 -5.93 18.93 3.06
CA PHE A 359 -6.33 19.75 1.92
C PHE A 359 -7.86 19.79 1.73
N TYR A 360 -8.54 18.65 1.80
CA TYR A 360 -10.01 18.58 1.72
C TYR A 360 -10.71 19.27 2.88
N ASN A 361 -10.15 19.19 4.09
CA ASN A 361 -10.70 19.94 5.23
C ASN A 361 -10.52 21.45 5.05
N LYS A 362 -9.33 21.88 4.57
CA LYS A 362 -9.04 23.29 4.31
C LYS A 362 -9.99 23.92 3.28
N TYR A 363 -10.28 23.22 2.19
CA TYR A 363 -11.11 23.71 1.09
C TYR A 363 -12.53 23.11 1.06
N LYS A 364 -13.05 22.68 2.21
CA LYS A 364 -14.31 21.92 2.32
C LYS A 364 -15.50 22.58 1.61
N LEU A 365 -15.78 23.84 1.93
CA LEU A 365 -16.92 24.56 1.34
C LEU A 365 -16.78 24.70 -0.18
N PHE A 366 -15.57 24.98 -0.65
CA PHE A 366 -15.28 25.14 -2.07
C PHE A 366 -15.49 23.85 -2.86
N PHE A 367 -14.96 22.71 -2.39
CA PHE A 367 -15.19 21.44 -3.10
C PHE A 367 -16.62 20.93 -2.98
N MET A 368 -17.32 21.20 -1.87
CA MET A 368 -18.76 20.93 -1.78
C MET A 368 -19.56 21.70 -2.82
N PHE A 369 -19.20 22.96 -3.07
CA PHE A 369 -19.79 23.76 -4.14
C PHE A 369 -19.48 23.19 -5.53
N ILE A 370 -18.23 22.76 -5.79
CA ILE A 370 -17.86 22.08 -7.05
C ILE A 370 -18.64 20.78 -7.24
N ILE A 371 -18.79 19.96 -6.19
CA ILE A 371 -19.59 18.72 -6.24
C ILE A 371 -21.02 19.05 -6.64
N PHE A 372 -21.62 20.07 -6.02
CA PHE A 372 -22.98 20.51 -6.33
C PHE A 372 -23.12 21.00 -7.77
N ILE A 373 -22.24 21.90 -8.24
CA ILE A 373 -22.26 22.38 -9.62
C ILE A 373 -22.06 21.25 -10.61
N SER A 374 -21.12 20.34 -10.36
CA SER A 374 -20.84 19.22 -11.26
C SER A 374 -22.06 18.29 -11.35
N CYS A 375 -22.69 18.00 -10.22
CA CYS A 375 -23.93 17.24 -10.17
C CYS A 375 -25.06 17.93 -10.97
N ALA A 376 -25.29 19.22 -10.72
CA ALA A 376 -26.32 20.00 -11.41
C ALA A 376 -26.06 20.10 -12.92
N SER A 377 -24.82 20.38 -13.33
CA SER A 377 -24.37 20.45 -14.73
C SER A 377 -24.64 19.13 -15.44
N MET A 378 -24.18 18.02 -14.86
CA MET A 378 -24.37 16.68 -15.41
C MET A 378 -25.86 16.38 -15.66
N PHE A 379 -26.73 16.57 -14.66
CA PHE A 379 -28.16 16.30 -14.82
C PHE A 379 -28.86 17.26 -15.79
N TYR A 380 -28.46 18.53 -15.80
CA TYR A 380 -29.01 19.52 -16.73
C TYR A 380 -28.71 19.17 -18.19
N PHE A 381 -27.45 18.90 -18.52
CA PHE A 381 -27.07 18.52 -19.88
C PHE A 381 -27.68 17.18 -20.29
N SER A 382 -27.72 16.19 -19.40
CA SER A 382 -28.36 14.90 -19.68
C SER A 382 -29.84 15.05 -19.99
N TYR A 383 -30.58 15.87 -19.22
CA TYR A 383 -31.99 16.17 -19.48
C TYR A 383 -32.19 16.88 -20.82
N LYS A 384 -31.34 17.87 -21.15
CA LYS A 384 -31.41 18.61 -22.41
C LYS A 384 -31.14 17.75 -23.64
N MET A 385 -30.34 16.69 -23.51
CA MET A 385 -30.05 15.77 -24.61
C MET A 385 -31.19 14.76 -24.83
N SER A 386 -31.53 13.95 -23.83
CA SER A 386 -32.66 13.03 -23.90
C SER A 386 -33.02 12.43 -22.53
N ILE A 387 -34.28 12.01 -22.38
CA ILE A 387 -34.73 11.27 -21.20
C ILE A 387 -33.94 9.96 -20.98
N GLY A 388 -33.51 9.30 -22.07
CA GLY A 388 -32.71 8.08 -21.98
C GLY A 388 -31.32 8.34 -21.39
N ILE A 389 -30.65 9.40 -21.82
CA ILE A 389 -29.35 9.82 -21.27
C ILE A 389 -29.50 10.25 -19.80
N LEU A 390 -30.58 10.96 -19.46
CA LEU A 390 -30.90 11.27 -18.07
C LEU A 390 -31.02 10.00 -17.22
N MET A 391 -31.73 8.98 -17.70
CA MET A 391 -31.86 7.73 -16.96
C MET A 391 -30.53 6.97 -16.82
N LEU A 392 -29.69 6.94 -17.85
CA LEU A 392 -28.34 6.39 -17.75
C LEU A 392 -27.47 7.14 -16.74
N THR A 393 -27.62 8.47 -16.69
CA THR A 393 -26.91 9.33 -15.75
C THR A 393 -27.31 9.03 -14.31
N ILE A 394 -28.61 8.87 -14.05
CA ILE A 394 -29.14 8.45 -12.74
C ILE A 394 -28.58 7.07 -12.36
N LEU A 395 -28.66 6.09 -13.27
CA LEU A 395 -28.16 4.73 -13.03
C LEU A 395 -26.67 4.73 -12.69
N SER A 396 -25.87 5.46 -13.47
CA SER A 396 -24.41 5.56 -13.27
C SER A 396 -24.09 6.26 -11.94
N SER A 397 -24.86 7.29 -11.58
CA SER A 397 -24.72 7.99 -10.30
C SER A 397 -25.06 7.09 -9.11
N LEU A 398 -26.08 6.25 -9.22
CA LEU A 398 -26.43 5.28 -8.18
C LEU A 398 -25.33 4.23 -7.98
N LEU A 399 -24.73 3.74 -9.08
CA LEU A 399 -23.56 2.86 -9.03
C LEU A 399 -22.37 3.54 -8.35
N GLY A 400 -22.17 4.84 -8.59
CA GLY A 400 -21.13 5.66 -7.95
C GLY A 400 -21.38 5.96 -6.47
N ILE A 401 -22.63 6.27 -6.07
CA ILE A 401 -23.00 6.67 -4.70
C ILE A 401 -22.95 5.49 -3.74
N GLY A 402 -23.48 4.32 -4.12
CA GLY A 402 -23.61 3.22 -3.17
C GLY A 402 -22.26 2.75 -2.61
N TYR A 403 -21.15 3.05 -3.29
CA TYR A 403 -19.79 2.83 -2.81
C TYR A 403 -19.40 3.71 -1.59
N ASN A 404 -19.99 4.90 -1.41
CA ASN A 404 -19.60 5.88 -0.38
C ASN A 404 -20.16 5.62 1.02
N MET A 405 -21.02 4.63 1.17
CA MET A 405 -21.63 4.34 2.46
C MET A 405 -20.67 3.51 3.31
N SER A 406 -20.04 4.13 4.31
CA SER A 406 -19.29 3.39 5.34
C SER A 406 -20.31 2.66 6.24
N PHE A 407 -20.46 1.36 6.06
CA PHE A 407 -21.37 0.54 6.86
C PHE A 407 -20.73 0.13 8.20
N LYS A 408 -20.33 1.13 9.00
CA LYS A 408 -19.80 0.89 10.36
C LYS A 408 -20.89 0.50 11.37
N ASN A 409 -22.13 0.94 11.14
CA ASN A 409 -23.28 0.57 11.98
C ASN A 409 -24.22 -0.37 11.22
N LYS A 410 -24.72 -1.42 11.91
CA LYS A 410 -25.84 -2.24 11.46
C LYS A 410 -27.02 -1.31 11.15
N SER A 411 -27.25 -1.02 9.88
CA SER A 411 -28.37 -0.20 9.41
C SER A 411 -29.63 -1.06 9.42
N LYS A 412 -30.80 -0.47 9.69
CA LYS A 412 -32.11 -1.16 9.53
C LYS A 412 -32.30 -1.79 8.14
N PHE A 413 -31.54 -1.34 7.14
CA PHE A 413 -31.56 -1.83 5.76
C PHE A 413 -30.65 -3.05 5.49
N ASP A 414 -29.84 -3.48 6.46
CA ASP A 414 -28.89 -4.61 6.29
C ASP A 414 -29.55 -5.95 5.96
N ASN A 415 -30.84 -6.09 6.25
CA ASN A 415 -31.60 -7.31 6.00
C ASN A 415 -32.22 -7.40 4.59
N SER A 416 -32.23 -6.31 3.82
CA SER A 416 -32.75 -6.32 2.45
C SER A 416 -31.85 -7.16 1.52
N LEU A 417 -32.45 -7.99 0.67
CA LEU A 417 -31.75 -8.82 -0.30
C LEU A 417 -30.91 -7.96 -1.27
N PHE A 418 -31.47 -6.84 -1.73
CA PHE A 418 -30.77 -5.85 -2.55
C PHE A 418 -29.51 -5.34 -1.85
N PHE A 419 -29.61 -5.04 -0.56
CA PHE A 419 -28.50 -4.48 0.21
C PHE A 419 -27.39 -5.51 0.47
N LYS A 420 -27.75 -6.78 0.69
CA LYS A 420 -26.79 -7.89 0.81
C LYS A 420 -26.03 -8.14 -0.49
N LEU A 421 -26.71 -8.08 -1.63
CA LEU A 421 -26.08 -8.16 -2.95
C LEU A 421 -25.19 -6.95 -3.21
N PHE A 422 -25.66 -5.75 -2.89
CA PHE A 422 -24.91 -4.52 -3.08
C PHE A 422 -23.61 -4.48 -2.26
N LYS A 423 -23.63 -4.93 -0.99
CA LYS A 423 -22.41 -5.04 -0.16
C LYS A 423 -21.34 -5.95 -0.77
N LYS A 424 -21.72 -6.96 -1.55
CA LYS A 424 -20.76 -7.85 -2.24
C LYS A 424 -20.03 -7.18 -3.41
N LEU A 425 -20.54 -6.07 -3.93
CA LEU A 425 -19.95 -5.32 -5.04
C LEU A 425 -18.92 -4.27 -4.58
N ILE A 426 -18.99 -3.83 -3.32
CA ILE A 426 -18.08 -2.82 -2.73
C ILE A 426 -16.59 -3.13 -2.93
N PRO A 427 -16.12 -4.39 -2.73
CA PRO A 427 -14.72 -4.74 -2.98
C PRO A 427 -14.21 -4.46 -4.39
N PHE A 428 -15.12 -4.43 -5.36
CA PHE A 428 -14.81 -4.31 -6.78
C PHE A 428 -14.97 -2.88 -7.28
N LYS A 429 -14.69 -1.88 -6.42
CA LYS A 429 -14.79 -0.46 -6.73
C LYS A 429 -14.20 -0.11 -8.10
N ALA A 430 -12.98 -0.56 -8.39
CA ALA A 430 -12.35 -0.31 -9.69
C ALA A 430 -13.18 -0.78 -10.88
N ILE A 431 -13.81 -1.95 -10.76
CA ILE A 431 -14.67 -2.51 -11.81
C ILE A 431 -15.96 -1.70 -11.90
N VAL A 432 -16.64 -1.45 -10.77
CA VAL A 432 -17.92 -0.75 -10.73
C VAL A 432 -17.82 0.66 -11.31
N ILE A 433 -16.78 1.43 -10.92
CA ILE A 433 -16.54 2.77 -11.46
C ILE A 433 -16.30 2.72 -12.97
N SER A 434 -15.48 1.76 -13.42
CA SER A 434 -15.17 1.62 -14.84
C SER A 434 -16.40 1.27 -15.65
N VAL A 435 -17.25 0.35 -15.16
CA VAL A 435 -18.53 0.00 -15.79
C VAL A 435 -19.46 1.21 -15.84
N ALA A 436 -19.63 1.94 -14.74
CA ALA A 436 -20.55 3.08 -14.68
C ALA A 436 -20.19 4.15 -15.71
N VAL A 437 -18.90 4.43 -15.90
CA VAL A 437 -18.46 5.39 -16.92
C VAL A 437 -18.67 4.83 -18.32
N THR A 438 -18.27 3.59 -18.60
CA THR A 438 -18.46 3.00 -19.93
C THR A 438 -19.93 3.00 -20.32
N ILE A 439 -20.84 2.68 -19.39
CA ILE A 439 -22.29 2.78 -19.60
C ILE A 439 -22.70 4.23 -19.87
N LEU A 440 -22.22 5.18 -19.09
CA LEU A 440 -22.57 6.59 -19.26
C LEU A 440 -22.13 7.12 -20.63
N LEU A 441 -20.86 6.95 -21.01
CA LEU A 441 -20.31 7.50 -22.25
C LEU A 441 -20.80 6.73 -23.48
N ASN A 442 -20.48 5.44 -23.60
CA ASN A 442 -20.86 4.65 -24.77
C ASN A 442 -22.37 4.43 -24.85
N GLY A 443 -23.04 4.25 -23.71
CA GLY A 443 -24.49 4.13 -23.68
C GLY A 443 -25.19 5.41 -24.12
N SER A 444 -24.66 6.60 -23.80
CA SER A 444 -25.21 7.85 -24.33
C SER A 444 -25.07 7.95 -25.84
N ILE A 445 -23.91 7.56 -26.39
CA ILE A 445 -23.68 7.51 -27.85
C ILE A 445 -24.65 6.54 -28.52
N PHE A 446 -24.85 5.36 -27.93
CA PHE A 446 -25.82 4.38 -28.42
C PHE A 446 -27.27 4.90 -28.40
N ILE A 447 -27.66 5.66 -27.37
CA ILE A 447 -29.01 6.24 -27.30
C ILE A 447 -29.22 7.28 -28.42
N LEU A 448 -28.19 8.08 -28.71
CA LEU A 448 -28.24 9.09 -29.78
C LEU A 448 -28.21 8.44 -31.18
N ASN A 449 -27.48 7.33 -31.34
CA ASN A 449 -27.41 6.58 -32.59
C ASN A 449 -27.61 5.08 -32.35
N ARG A 450 -28.86 4.62 -32.39
CA ARG A 450 -29.20 3.21 -32.13
C ARG A 450 -28.70 2.24 -33.21
N ASN A 451 -28.45 2.73 -34.42
CA ASN A 451 -27.97 1.90 -35.53
C ASN A 451 -26.47 1.58 -35.41
N ILE A 452 -25.73 2.29 -34.54
CA ILE A 452 -24.28 2.11 -34.38
C ILE A 452 -23.88 0.67 -34.05
N ILE A 453 -24.69 -0.07 -33.31
CA ILE A 453 -24.44 -1.48 -32.98
C ILE A 453 -24.58 -2.36 -34.22
N LYS A 454 -25.56 -2.07 -35.09
CA LYS A 454 -25.77 -2.83 -36.32
C LYS A 454 -24.70 -2.54 -37.35
N GLU A 455 -24.30 -1.28 -37.46
CA GLU A 455 -23.36 -0.80 -38.49
C GLU A 455 -21.88 -0.98 -38.09
N LYS A 456 -21.55 -0.78 -36.80
CA LYS A 456 -20.17 -0.67 -36.30
C LYS A 456 -19.96 -1.43 -34.98
N PHE A 457 -20.50 -2.64 -34.86
CA PHE A 457 -20.46 -3.46 -33.65
C PHE A 457 -19.08 -3.56 -32.98
N PHE A 458 -18.05 -3.94 -33.74
CA PHE A 458 -16.68 -4.10 -33.24
C PHE A 458 -16.01 -2.76 -32.94
N ALA A 459 -16.34 -1.68 -33.65
CA ALA A 459 -15.86 -0.34 -33.30
C ALA A 459 -16.46 0.12 -31.95
N TYR A 460 -17.75 -0.21 -31.73
CA TYR A 460 -18.42 0.03 -30.47
C TYR A 460 -17.79 -0.78 -29.33
N LEU A 461 -17.53 -2.07 -29.53
CA LEU A 461 -16.81 -2.89 -28.54
C LEU A 461 -15.39 -2.39 -28.27
N PHE A 462 -14.66 -2.01 -29.32
CA PHE A 462 -13.33 -1.44 -29.21
C PHE A 462 -13.34 -0.17 -28.35
N SER A 463 -14.17 0.81 -28.70
CA SER A 463 -14.29 2.06 -27.94
C SER A 463 -14.74 1.82 -26.49
N ALA A 464 -15.74 0.95 -26.26
CA ALA A 464 -16.21 0.62 -24.91
C ALA A 464 -15.12 -0.03 -24.07
N SER A 465 -14.33 -0.93 -24.68
CA SER A 465 -13.21 -1.60 -24.01
C SER A 465 -12.08 -0.63 -23.67
N ILE A 466 -11.79 0.38 -24.51
CA ILE A 466 -10.83 1.44 -24.20
C ILE A 466 -11.26 2.20 -22.94
N VAL A 467 -12.51 2.69 -22.91
CA VAL A 467 -13.03 3.44 -21.76
C VAL A 467 -12.95 2.60 -20.49
N PHE A 468 -13.43 1.35 -20.55
CA PHE A 468 -13.42 0.46 -19.40
C PHE A 468 -12.00 0.20 -18.89
N ILE A 469 -11.08 -0.16 -19.78
CA ILE A 469 -9.72 -0.59 -19.40
C ILE A 469 -8.89 0.58 -18.89
N PHE A 470 -8.99 1.76 -19.50
CA PHE A 470 -8.23 2.92 -19.04
C PHE A 470 -8.69 3.35 -17.64
N MET A 471 -10.00 3.29 -17.38
CA MET A 471 -10.54 3.57 -16.06
C MET A 471 -10.19 2.50 -15.05
N PHE A 472 -10.24 1.24 -15.45
CA PHE A 472 -9.90 0.13 -14.57
C PHE A 472 -8.42 0.19 -14.18
N ILE A 473 -7.52 0.38 -15.15
CA ILE A 473 -6.07 0.50 -14.92
C ILE A 473 -5.81 1.65 -13.96
N ARG A 474 -6.35 2.84 -14.24
CA ARG A 474 -6.19 4.00 -13.36
C ARG A 474 -6.61 3.69 -11.92
N GLN A 475 -7.81 3.15 -11.73
CA GLN A 475 -8.35 2.88 -10.40
C GLN A 475 -7.62 1.73 -9.69
N ALA A 476 -7.23 0.69 -10.41
CA ALA A 476 -6.43 -0.42 -9.88
C ALA A 476 -5.02 0.04 -9.47
N LEU A 477 -4.37 0.92 -10.24
CA LEU A 477 -3.06 1.48 -9.88
C LEU A 477 -3.14 2.33 -8.60
N ILE A 478 -4.22 3.11 -8.41
CA ILE A 478 -4.46 3.83 -7.15
C ILE A 478 -4.61 2.84 -5.98
N GLU A 479 -5.42 1.79 -6.15
CA GLU A 479 -5.61 0.76 -5.11
C GLU A 479 -4.33 -0.04 -4.81
N ILE A 480 -3.45 -0.23 -5.80
CA ILE A 480 -2.11 -0.81 -5.61
C ILE A 480 -1.24 0.13 -4.78
N LYS A 481 -1.19 1.41 -5.15
CA LYS A 481 -0.37 2.41 -4.47
C LYS A 481 -0.71 2.54 -2.99
N PHE A 482 -2.01 2.60 -2.68
CA PHE A 482 -2.48 2.77 -1.30
C PHE A 482 -2.86 1.45 -0.62
N SER A 483 -2.51 0.30 -1.21
CA SER A 483 -2.94 -1.03 -0.71
C SER A 483 -2.60 -1.29 0.75
N GLN A 484 -1.39 -0.90 1.19
CA GLN A 484 -0.97 -1.08 2.59
C GLN A 484 -1.84 -0.24 3.52
N SER A 485 -1.97 1.06 3.23
CA SER A 485 -2.78 1.99 4.04
C SER A 485 -4.28 1.71 4.00
N ASP A 486 -4.80 1.25 2.86
CA ASP A 486 -6.23 0.90 2.70
C ASP A 486 -6.57 -0.33 3.54
N LYS A 487 -5.73 -1.36 3.53
CA LYS A 487 -5.90 -2.54 4.40
C LYS A 487 -5.82 -2.17 5.87
N ILE A 488 -4.86 -1.32 6.24
CA ILE A 488 -4.71 -0.80 7.60
C ILE A 488 -5.97 -0.01 8.01
N ALA A 489 -6.56 0.77 7.10
CA ALA A 489 -7.80 1.50 7.35
C ALA A 489 -9.07 0.61 7.35
N GLY A 490 -8.94 -0.70 7.12
CA GLY A 490 -10.05 -1.64 6.99
C GLY A 490 -10.85 -1.48 5.69
N ALA A 491 -10.33 -0.77 4.69
CA ALA A 491 -10.96 -0.64 3.40
C ALA A 491 -10.87 -1.95 2.61
N VAL A 492 -11.99 -2.35 2.00
CA VAL A 492 -12.07 -3.56 1.18
C VAL A 492 -11.99 -3.14 -0.29
N THR A 493 -10.86 -3.40 -0.93
CA THR A 493 -10.53 -3.06 -2.33
C THR A 493 -10.10 -4.32 -3.09
N LEU A 494 -9.78 -4.22 -4.39
CA LEU A 494 -9.28 -5.37 -5.16
C LEU A 494 -8.00 -5.96 -4.54
N THR A 495 -7.16 -5.12 -3.94
CA THR A 495 -5.89 -5.54 -3.31
C THR A 495 -6.08 -6.30 -2.00
N ALA A 496 -7.31 -6.39 -1.49
CA ALA A 496 -7.69 -7.30 -0.41
C ALA A 496 -7.87 -8.76 -0.89
N TYR A 497 -8.15 -8.96 -2.19
CA TYR A 497 -8.40 -10.29 -2.78
C TYR A 497 -7.28 -10.74 -3.71
N ILE A 498 -6.62 -9.80 -4.39
CA ILE A 498 -5.55 -10.04 -5.35
C ILE A 498 -4.28 -9.38 -4.84
N GLU A 499 -3.17 -10.12 -4.78
CA GLU A 499 -1.88 -9.53 -4.42
C GLU A 499 -1.53 -8.33 -5.33
N PRO A 500 -1.04 -7.21 -4.79
CA PRO A 500 -0.77 -5.99 -5.58
C PRO A 500 0.13 -6.23 -6.80
N LYS A 501 1.12 -7.13 -6.70
CA LYS A 501 1.98 -7.51 -7.83
C LYS A 501 1.21 -8.21 -8.95
N LYS A 502 0.31 -9.15 -8.61
CA LYS A 502 -0.54 -9.86 -9.58
C LYS A 502 -1.54 -8.90 -10.24
N LEU A 503 -2.13 -7.99 -9.46
CA LEU A 503 -3.01 -6.96 -9.99
C LEU A 503 -2.26 -5.99 -10.93
N ALA A 504 -1.02 -5.62 -10.62
CA ALA A 504 -0.20 -4.78 -11.48
C ALA A 504 0.12 -5.48 -12.82
N ILE A 505 0.45 -6.77 -12.79
CA ILE A 505 0.64 -7.57 -14.02
C ILE A 505 -0.64 -7.60 -14.84
N LEU A 506 -1.80 -7.81 -14.20
CA LEU A 506 -3.09 -7.79 -14.86
C LEU A 506 -3.34 -6.44 -15.56
N THR A 507 -3.06 -5.30 -14.90
CA THR A 507 -3.20 -3.97 -15.52
C THR A 507 -2.29 -3.76 -16.72
N GLY A 508 -1.10 -4.38 -16.75
CA GLY A 508 -0.19 -4.32 -17.91
C GLY A 508 -0.64 -5.16 -19.11
N ILE A 509 -1.39 -6.25 -18.86
CA ILE A 509 -1.82 -7.21 -19.90
C ILE A 509 -3.21 -6.86 -20.46
N LEU A 510 -4.12 -6.35 -19.63
CA LEU A 510 -5.51 -6.01 -20.04
C LEU A 510 -5.63 -5.18 -21.33
N PRO A 511 -4.72 -4.25 -21.66
CA PRO A 511 -4.73 -3.54 -22.94
C PRO A 511 -4.68 -4.43 -24.20
N ILE A 512 -4.44 -5.74 -24.10
CA ILE A 512 -4.56 -6.68 -25.23
C ILE A 512 -6.01 -6.85 -25.72
N VAL A 513 -7.01 -6.66 -24.85
CA VAL A 513 -8.43 -6.81 -25.19
C VAL A 513 -8.89 -5.81 -26.25
N PRO A 514 -8.65 -4.49 -26.14
CA PRO A 514 -9.03 -3.52 -27.17
C PRO A 514 -8.28 -3.78 -28.46
N ILE A 515 -7.02 -4.24 -28.41
CA ILE A 515 -6.26 -4.63 -29.60
C ILE A 515 -6.99 -5.74 -30.37
N LEU A 516 -7.51 -6.75 -29.65
CA LEU A 516 -8.27 -7.83 -30.27
C LEU A 516 -9.55 -7.33 -30.97
N PHE A 517 -10.34 -6.47 -30.31
CA PHE A 517 -11.53 -5.88 -30.95
C PHE A 517 -11.17 -4.99 -32.14
N MET A 518 -10.04 -4.28 -32.07
CA MET A 518 -9.53 -3.48 -33.16
C MET A 518 -9.26 -4.34 -34.40
N PHE A 519 -8.48 -5.42 -34.25
CA PHE A 519 -8.13 -6.32 -35.35
C PHE A 519 -9.35 -7.04 -35.93
N ILE A 520 -10.25 -7.54 -35.08
CA ILE A 520 -11.48 -8.20 -35.55
C ILE A 520 -12.34 -7.21 -36.35
N GLY A 521 -12.49 -5.98 -35.88
CA GLY A 521 -13.27 -4.97 -36.59
C GLY A 521 -12.68 -4.56 -37.94
N ILE A 522 -11.35 -4.55 -38.06
CA ILE A 522 -10.65 -4.34 -39.34
C ILE A 522 -10.92 -5.51 -40.30
N ILE A 523 -10.80 -6.76 -39.83
CA ILE A 523 -11.07 -7.97 -40.63
C ILE A 523 -12.54 -8.00 -41.10
N MET A 524 -13.46 -7.57 -40.24
CA MET A 524 -14.89 -7.53 -40.53
C MET A 524 -15.32 -6.30 -41.34
N HIS A 525 -14.37 -5.48 -41.83
CA HIS A 525 -14.59 -4.25 -42.59
C HIS A 525 -15.51 -3.23 -41.90
N GLN A 526 -15.57 -3.23 -40.56
CA GLN A 526 -16.43 -2.32 -39.79
C GLN A 526 -15.78 -0.96 -39.51
N PHE A 527 -14.46 -0.82 -39.70
CA PHE A 527 -13.74 0.46 -39.71
C PHE A 527 -12.36 0.34 -40.37
N SER A 528 -11.79 1.47 -40.83
CA SER A 528 -10.53 1.49 -41.60
C SER A 528 -9.28 1.31 -40.72
N LEU A 529 -8.31 0.56 -41.24
CA LEU A 529 -6.99 0.37 -40.61
C LEU A 529 -6.23 1.69 -40.47
N SER A 530 -6.24 2.53 -41.52
CA SER A 530 -5.50 3.80 -41.57
C SER A 530 -5.91 4.75 -40.44
N ASN A 531 -7.20 4.81 -40.11
CA ASN A 531 -7.71 5.77 -39.13
C ASN A 531 -7.62 5.24 -37.70
N ASN A 532 -7.52 3.93 -37.50
CA ASN A 532 -7.64 3.32 -36.17
C ASN A 532 -6.34 2.75 -35.62
N ILE A 533 -5.35 2.44 -36.47
CA ILE A 533 -4.04 1.94 -36.02
C ILE A 533 -3.33 2.94 -35.08
N LYS A 534 -3.62 4.24 -35.23
CA LYS A 534 -3.12 5.31 -34.34
C LYS A 534 -3.47 5.05 -32.87
N TYR A 535 -4.61 4.42 -32.58
CA TYR A 535 -5.06 4.09 -31.23
C TYR A 535 -4.27 2.96 -30.54
N LEU A 536 -3.35 2.28 -31.24
CA LEU A 536 -2.37 1.43 -30.57
C LEU A 536 -1.44 2.21 -29.65
N ILE A 537 -1.13 3.47 -29.97
CA ILE A 537 -0.24 4.33 -29.19
C ILE A 537 -0.73 4.48 -27.74
N PRO A 538 -1.95 4.99 -27.46
CA PRO A 538 -2.43 5.13 -26.09
C PRO A 538 -2.60 3.78 -25.37
N ILE A 539 -2.94 2.71 -26.09
CA ILE A 539 -3.08 1.36 -25.52
C ILE A 539 -1.73 0.83 -25.00
N VAL A 540 -0.69 0.86 -25.86
CA VAL A 540 0.66 0.44 -25.49
C VAL A 540 1.24 1.33 -24.39
N TYR A 541 1.00 2.64 -24.48
CA TYR A 541 1.40 3.59 -23.45
C TYR A 541 0.80 3.24 -22.07
N SER A 542 -0.49 2.87 -22.02
CA SER A 542 -1.17 2.46 -20.78
C SER A 542 -0.54 1.20 -20.15
N SER A 543 -0.15 0.21 -20.97
CA SER A 543 0.65 -0.94 -20.51
C SER A 543 2.00 -0.50 -19.93
N ILE A 544 2.72 0.39 -20.61
CA ILE A 544 4.03 0.91 -20.16
C ILE A 544 3.89 1.60 -18.80
N VAL A 545 2.88 2.47 -18.63
CA VAL A 545 2.58 3.13 -17.34
C VAL A 545 2.38 2.10 -16.24
N SER A 546 1.59 1.05 -16.50
CA SER A 546 1.34 -0.04 -15.54
C SER A 546 2.64 -0.76 -15.15
N PHE A 547 3.52 -1.06 -16.11
CA PHE A 547 4.82 -1.68 -15.85
C PHE A 547 5.79 -0.76 -15.08
N ILE A 548 5.79 0.55 -15.37
CA ILE A 548 6.61 1.53 -14.63
C ILE A 548 6.16 1.58 -13.17
N ALA A 549 4.85 1.66 -12.93
CA ALA A 549 4.27 1.64 -11.58
C ALA A 549 4.61 0.35 -10.83
N MET A 550 4.68 -0.79 -11.54
CA MET A 550 5.10 -2.07 -10.97
C MET A 550 6.60 -2.11 -10.61
N ARG A 551 7.49 -1.69 -11.52
CA ARG A 551 8.95 -1.82 -11.37
C ARG A 551 9.52 -0.90 -10.30
N ARG A 552 8.97 0.29 -10.13
CA ARG A 552 9.52 1.29 -9.21
C ARG A 552 9.11 1.09 -7.73
N ASN A 553 8.24 0.13 -7.40
CA ASN A 553 7.44 0.13 -6.17
C ASN A 553 6.71 1.48 -6.06
N ALA A 554 5.38 1.51 -6.19
CA ALA A 554 4.58 2.75 -6.28
C ALA A 554 4.89 3.85 -5.23
N ILE A 555 5.54 3.46 -4.13
CA ILE A 555 6.06 4.27 -3.02
C ILE A 555 7.19 5.23 -3.45
N THR A 556 8.09 4.85 -4.36
CA THR A 556 9.25 5.71 -4.74
C THR A 556 8.87 6.84 -5.70
N ILE A 557 7.72 6.70 -6.38
CA ILE A 557 7.22 7.73 -7.30
C ILE A 557 6.50 8.80 -6.48
N SER A 558 6.93 10.06 -6.63
CA SER A 558 6.27 11.20 -5.99
C SER A 558 4.76 11.20 -6.28
N ARG A 559 3.96 11.66 -5.32
CA ARG A 559 2.49 11.69 -5.45
C ARG A 559 2.03 12.42 -6.72
N HIS A 560 2.68 13.55 -7.01
CA HIS A 560 2.40 14.33 -8.22
C HIS A 560 2.69 13.55 -9.50
N LEU A 561 3.88 12.97 -9.63
CA LEU A 561 4.27 12.23 -10.83
C LEU A 561 3.41 11.00 -11.03
N PHE A 562 3.07 10.29 -9.95
CA PHE A 562 2.19 9.13 -10.01
C PHE A 562 0.82 9.51 -10.56
N SER A 563 0.20 10.58 -10.04
CA SER A 563 -1.12 11.01 -10.52
C SER A 563 -1.09 11.42 -11.98
N PHE A 564 -0.05 12.15 -12.40
CA PHE A 564 0.11 12.54 -13.79
C PHE A 564 0.23 11.32 -14.71
N LEU A 565 1.05 10.32 -14.33
CA LEU A 565 1.27 9.12 -15.12
C LEU A 565 0.00 8.26 -15.30
N ILE A 566 -0.87 8.16 -14.29
CA ILE A 566 -2.08 7.35 -14.39
C ILE A 566 -3.21 8.05 -15.17
N ASP A 567 -3.17 9.39 -15.26
CA ASP A 567 -4.15 10.19 -16.00
C ASP A 567 -3.70 10.46 -17.45
N SER A 568 -2.38 10.46 -17.72
CA SER A 568 -1.82 10.75 -19.05
C SER A 568 -2.30 9.86 -20.20
N PRO A 569 -2.71 8.58 -20.02
CA PRO A 569 -3.29 7.80 -21.12
C PRO A 569 -4.52 8.47 -21.75
N LEU A 570 -5.32 9.22 -20.97
CA LEU A 570 -6.50 9.94 -21.49
C LEU A 570 -6.12 11.09 -22.42
N TYR A 571 -5.04 11.78 -22.08
CA TYR A 571 -4.52 12.89 -22.87
C TYR A 571 -3.87 12.39 -24.16
N ILE A 572 -3.10 11.30 -24.07
CA ILE A 572 -2.50 10.68 -25.26
C ILE A 572 -3.59 10.14 -26.18
N LEU A 573 -4.63 9.53 -25.63
CA LEU A 573 -5.78 9.07 -26.41
C LEU A 573 -6.44 10.22 -27.20
N PHE A 574 -6.59 11.39 -26.58
CA PHE A 574 -7.10 12.57 -27.26
C PHE A 574 -6.14 13.13 -28.32
N LEU A 575 -4.85 13.26 -28.01
CA LEU A 575 -3.85 13.73 -28.98
C LEU A 575 -3.78 12.83 -30.21
N THR A 576 -3.91 11.51 -30.00
CA THR A 576 -4.02 10.52 -31.07
C THR A 576 -5.28 10.72 -31.92
N ALA A 577 -6.40 11.17 -31.34
CA ALA A 577 -7.62 11.44 -32.10
C ALA A 577 -7.53 12.69 -33.00
N LEU A 578 -6.61 13.62 -32.70
CA LEU A 578 -6.39 14.84 -33.50
C LEU A 578 -5.50 14.62 -34.74
N ILE A 579 -4.72 13.54 -34.74
CA ILE A 579 -3.86 13.11 -35.86
C ILE A 579 -4.71 12.26 -36.80
#